data_AF-A0A968CR17-F1
#
_entry.id   AF-A0A968CR17-F1
#
_cell.length_a   1.000
_cell.length_b   1.000
_cell.length_c   1.000
_cell.angle_alpha   90.00
_cell.angle_beta   90.00
_cell.angle_gamma   90.00
#
_symmetry.space_group_name_H-M   'P 1'
#
loop_
_entity.id
_entity.type
_entity.pdbx_description
1 polymer ?
#
loop_
_entity_poly.entity_id
_entity_poly.type
_entity_poly.pdbx_seq_one_letter_code
_entity_poly.pdbx_strand_id
1 'polypeptide(L)' 'AARFATKEAVFKATGIGLSMGMRWRDVEVVNDKRGKPSVRLYGITAEKLQGKKVHLSISHSRNLAIAVVMVEDG' A
#
# COMPACT_ATOMS: atom_id res chain seq x y z
N ALA A 1 1.96 13.44 2.44
CA ALA A 1 2.28 12.99 1.07
C ALA A 1 2.61 11.49 0.99
N ALA A 2 3.65 11.00 1.67
CA ALA A 2 4.10 9.59 1.57
C ALA A 2 3.00 8.53 1.77
N ARG A 3 2.18 8.65 2.83
CA ARG A 3 1.08 7.71 3.09
C ARG A 3 0.05 7.65 1.95
N PHE A 4 -0.20 8.78 1.30
CA PHE A 4 -1.11 8.84 0.16
C PHE A 4 -0.48 8.16 -1.06
N ALA A 5 0.78 8.45 -1.36
CA ALA A 5 1.53 7.77 -2.42
C ALA A 5 1.55 6.24 -2.23
N THR A 6 1.69 5.77 -0.99
CA THR A 6 1.60 4.33 -0.69
C THR A 6 0.22 3.75 -1.00
N LYS A 7 -0.87 4.41 -0.59
CA LYS A 7 -2.23 3.92 -0.87
C LYS A 7 -2.49 3.82 -2.38
N GLU A 8 -2.11 4.85 -3.12
CA GLU A 8 -2.17 4.88 -4.59
C GLU A 8 -1.34 3.76 -5.23
N ALA A 9 -0.12 3.54 -4.75
CA ALA A 9 0.76 2.48 -5.24
C ALA A 9 0.17 1.07 -4.99
N VAL A 10 -0.47 0.85 -3.83
CA VAL A 10 -1.17 -0.42 -3.55
C VAL A 10 -2.33 -0.62 -4.53
N PHE A 11 -3.16 0.39 -4.75
CA PHE A 11 -4.29 0.29 -5.67
C PHE A 11 -3.81 -0.09 -7.07
N LYS A 12 -2.77 0.60 -7.57
CA LYS A 12 -2.17 0.30 -8.86
C LYS A 12 -1.58 -1.10 -8.94
N ALA A 13 -0.84 -1.54 -7.93
CA ALA A 13 -0.26 -2.88 -7.90
C ALA A 13 -1.31 -4.00 -7.86
N THR A 14 -2.46 -3.74 -7.24
CA THR A 14 -3.58 -4.71 -7.22
C THR A 14 -4.38 -4.74 -8.53
N GLY A 15 -4.26 -3.70 -9.37
CA GLY A 15 -5.12 -3.52 -10.55
C GLY A 15 -6.57 -3.16 -10.19
N ILE A 16 -6.85 -2.80 -8.93
CA ILE A 16 -8.18 -2.50 -8.41
C ILE A 16 -8.20 -1.04 -7.98
N GLY A 17 -9.31 -0.35 -8.26
CA GLY A 17 -9.48 1.07 -7.98
C GLY A 17 -10.70 1.33 -7.12
N LEU A 18 -10.91 2.61 -6.78
CA LEU A 18 -12.06 3.06 -6.00
C LEU A 18 -13.41 2.65 -6.62
N SER A 19 -13.51 2.63 -7.95
CA SER A 19 -14.71 2.22 -8.70
C SER A 19 -15.07 0.74 -8.50
N MET A 20 -14.10 -0.08 -8.07
CA MET A 20 -14.29 -1.51 -7.81
C MET A 20 -14.50 -1.82 -6.33
N GLY A 21 -14.80 -0.80 -5.51
CA GLY A 21 -15.17 -0.96 -4.10
C GLY A 21 -14.04 -0.83 -3.09
N MET A 22 -12.79 -0.61 -3.54
CA MET A 22 -11.70 -0.24 -2.64
C MET A 22 -11.96 1.12 -2.00
N ARG A 23 -11.61 1.23 -0.71
CA ARG A 23 -11.66 2.50 0.02
C ARG A 23 -10.25 2.90 0.42
N TRP A 24 -10.01 4.21 0.53
CA TRP A 24 -8.73 4.71 1.06
C TRP A 24 -8.38 4.17 2.45
N ARG A 25 -9.39 3.79 3.25
CA ARG A 25 -9.19 3.23 4.59
C ARG A 25 -8.80 1.75 4.58
N ASP A 26 -8.91 1.09 3.43
CA ASP A 26 -8.58 -0.34 3.29
C ASP A 26 -7.07 -0.60 3.26
N VAL A 27 -6.25 0.45 3.13
CA VAL A 27 -4.79 0.38 3.13
C VAL A 27 -4.26 1.28 4.22
N GLU A 28 -3.72 0.73 5.29
CA GLU A 28 -3.07 1.48 6.37
C GLU A 28 -1.55 1.36 6.25
N VAL A 29 -0.85 2.49 6.30
CA VAL A 29 0.62 2.50 6.36
C VAL A 29 1.02 2.44 7.82
N VAL A 30 1.70 1.36 8.20
CA VAL A 30 2.21 1.16 9.55
C VAL A 30 3.74 1.12 9.50
N ASN A 31 4.37 1.47 10.61
CA ASN A 31 5.82 1.39 10.76
C ASN A 31 6.15 0.49 11.95
N ASP A 32 7.22 -0.30 11.83
CA ASP A 32 7.74 -1.03 12.97
C ASP A 32 8.51 -0.11 13.93
N LYS A 33 9.01 -0.67 15.03
CA LYS A 33 9.80 0.07 16.05
C LYS A 33 11.09 0.68 15.48
N ARG A 34 11.59 0.20 14.34
CA ARG A 34 12.78 0.70 13.65
C ARG A 34 12.43 1.67 12.51
N GLY A 35 11.14 1.99 12.34
CA GLY A 35 10.65 2.89 11.30
C GLY A 35 10.45 2.24 9.94
N LYS A 36 10.69 0.93 9.77
CA LYS A 36 10.48 0.25 8.48
C LYS A 36 8.98 0.30 8.14
N PRO A 37 8.59 0.86 6.98
CA PRO A 37 7.19 0.93 6.60
C PRO A 37 6.69 -0.41 6.09
N SER A 38 5.44 -0.72 6.38
CA SER A 38 4.66 -1.82 5.80
C SER A 38 3.20 -1.40 5.62
N VAL A 39 2.41 -2.25 4.98
CA VAL A 39 0.96 -2.04 4.85
C VAL A 39 0.20 -3.06 5.68
N ARG A 40 -0.87 -2.59 6.31
CA ARG A 40 -1.94 -3.42 6.84
C ARG A 40 -3.17 -3.22 5.96
N LEU A 41 -3.76 -4.32 5.52
CA LEU A 41 -4.84 -4.32 4.55
C LEU A 41 -6.15 -4.72 5.21
N TYR A 42 -7.24 -4.14 4.73
CA TYR A 42 -8.60 -4.41 5.22
C TYR A 42 -9.58 -4.54 4.04
N GLY A 43 -10.78 -5.05 4.34
CA GLY A 43 -11.87 -5.18 3.38
C GLY A 43 -11.46 -5.91 2.10
N ILE A 44 -11.99 -5.45 0.97
CA ILE A 44 -11.75 -6.05 -0.35
C ILE A 44 -10.26 -6.08 -0.74
N THR A 45 -9.46 -5.12 -0.24
CA THR A 45 -8.01 -5.10 -0.51
C THR A 45 -7.30 -6.27 0.17
N ALA A 46 -7.69 -6.58 1.40
CA ALA A 46 -7.14 -7.73 2.13
C ALA A 46 -7.52 -9.05 1.47
N GLU A 47 -8.78 -9.17 1.03
CA GLU A 47 -9.28 -10.36 0.33
C GLU A 47 -8.51 -10.60 -0.98
N LYS A 48 -8.24 -9.55 -1.75
CA LYS A 48 -7.55 -9.65 -3.05
C LYS A 48 -6.06 -9.94 -2.93
N LEU A 49 -5.45 -9.52 -1.84
CA LEU A 49 -4.04 -9.76 -1.55
C LEU A 49 -3.83 -10.92 -0.56
N GLN A 50 -4.88 -11.70 -0.27
CA GLN A 50 -4.80 -12.85 0.59
C GLN A 50 -3.79 -13.86 0.05
N GLY A 51 -2.86 -14.30 0.90
CA GLY A 51 -1.80 -15.23 0.53
C GLY A 51 -0.64 -14.61 -0.27
N LYS A 52 -0.72 -13.33 -0.64
CA LYS A 52 0.35 -12.62 -1.36
C LYS A 52 1.23 -11.85 -0.40
N LYS A 53 2.50 -11.67 -0.77
CA LYS A 53 3.43 -10.84 -0.01
C LYS A 53 3.51 -9.45 -0.62
N VAL A 54 3.35 -8.43 0.23
CA VAL A 54 3.42 -7.02 -0.20
C VAL A 54 4.72 -6.39 0.30
N HIS A 55 5.55 -5.97 -0.65
CA HIS A 55 6.77 -5.23 -0.39
C HIS A 55 6.52 -3.74 -0.59
N LEU A 56 6.99 -2.93 0.36
CA LEU A 56 6.82 -1.48 0.36
C LEU A 56 8.17 -0.80 0.54
N SER A 57 8.46 0.15 -0.35
CA SER A 57 9.52 1.14 -0.18
C SER A 57 8.95 2.55 -0.30
N ILE A 58 9.37 3.45 0.58
CA ILE A 58 8.95 4.85 0.59
C ILE A 58 10.20 5.72 0.56
N SER A 59 10.21 6.73 -0.30
CA SER A 59 11.20 7.80 -0.28
C SER A 59 10.48 9.15 -0.35
N HIS A 60 10.93 10.12 0.45
CA HIS A 60 10.36 11.46 0.42
C HIS A 60 11.42 12.52 0.65
N SER A 61 11.22 13.67 0.01
CA SER A 61 11.98 14.91 0.21
C SER A 61 11.00 16.03 0.60
N ARG A 62 11.48 17.28 0.67
CA ARG A 62 10.64 18.42 1.07
C ARG A 62 9.39 18.58 0.19
N ASN A 63 9.52 18.32 -1.11
CA ASN A 63 8.47 18.62 -2.10
C ASN A 63 7.94 17.38 -2.84
N LEU A 64 8.47 16.18 -2.56
CA LEU A 64 8.14 14.97 -3.29
C LEU A 64 8.00 13.78 -2.33
N ALA A 65 7.05 12.91 -2.61
CA ALA A 65 6.98 11.60 -1.98
C ALA A 65 6.67 10.54 -3.03
N ILE A 66 7.44 9.46 -2.99
CA ILE A 66 7.30 8.31 -3.87
C ILE A 66 7.11 7.07 -3.00
N ALA A 67 6.23 6.19 -3.43
CA ALA A 67 6.12 4.85 -2.87
C ALA A 67 6.18 3.82 -4.01
N VAL A 68 6.92 2.75 -3.77
CA VAL A 68 6.97 1.58 -4.65
C VAL A 68 6.34 0.42 -3.91
N VAL A 69 5.36 -0.22 -4.54
CA VAL A 69 4.69 -1.40 -4.02
C VAL A 69 4.87 -2.53 -5.02
N MET A 70 5.30 -3.68 -4.52
CA MET A 70 5.39 -4.91 -5.29
C MET A 70 4.57 -5.98 -4.57
N VAL A 71 3.74 -6.68 -5.34
CA VAL A 71 2.95 -7.81 -4.85
C VAL A 71 3.58 -9.05 -5.45
N GLU A 72 4.03 -9.95 -4.59
CA GLU A 72 4.65 -11.22 -4.92
C GLU A 72 3.66 -12.35 -4.61
N ASP A 73 3.49 -13.26 -5.57
CA ASP A 73 2.71 -14.48 -5.36
C ASP A 73 3.47 -15.44 -4.43
N GLY A 74 2.72 -16.16 -3.58
CA GLY A 74 3.25 -17.12 -2.62
C GLY A 74 3.61 -18.47 -3.24
#